data_AF-S9SC24-F1
#
_entry.id   AF-S9SC24-F1
#
_cell.length_a   1.000
_cell.length_b   1.000
_cell.length_c   1.000
_cell.angle_alpha   90.00
_cell.angle_beta   90.00
_cell.angle_gamma   90.00
#
_symmetry.space_group_name_H-M   'P 1'
#
loop_
_entity.id
_entity.type
_entity.pdbx_description
1 polymer ?
#
loop_
_entity_poly.entity_id
_entity_poly.type
_entity_poly.pdbx_seq_one_letter_code
_entity_poly.pdbx_strand_id
1 'polypeptide(L)'
;MVFVFLPRRPRERPAPPGDSLRLSGGVEVRADSMGSGVWHLRAPVVEADLATGLLTAPQGIEGQAPWGSLAAGAMGVRRDSAEGPSRLVFTGGVQLLYDPKPAADGG
;
A
#
# COMPACT_ATOMS: atom_id res chain seq x y z
N MET A 1 -19.76 -35.75 15.06
CA MET A 1 -20.01 -34.32 15.33
C MET A 1 -18.86 -33.53 14.71
N VAL A 2 -19.09 -32.86 13.58
CA VAL A 2 -18.04 -32.15 12.82
C VAL A 2 -18.15 -30.66 13.14
N PHE A 3 -17.10 -30.09 13.71
CA PHE A 3 -17.00 -28.64 13.94
C PHE A 3 -16.35 -27.98 12.73
N VAL A 4 -17.13 -27.23 11.95
CA VAL A 4 -16.62 -26.37 10.88
C VAL A 4 -16.30 -25.02 11.49
N PHE A 5 -15.00 -24.70 11.63
CA PHE A 5 -14.52 -23.40 12.08
C PHE A 5 -14.45 -22.48 10.86
N LEU A 6 -15.49 -21.67 10.63
CA LEU A 6 -15.44 -20.57 9.66
C LEU A 6 -14.50 -19.48 10.20
N PRO A 7 -13.47 -19.03 9.45
CA PRO A 7 -12.67 -17.89 9.86
C PRO A 7 -13.59 -16.66 9.93
N ARG A 8 -13.76 -16.10 11.13
CA ARG A 8 -14.49 -14.85 11.30
C ARG A 8 -13.72 -13.78 10.54
N ARG A 9 -14.31 -13.27 9.45
CA ARG A 9 -13.82 -12.04 8.83
C ARG A 9 -13.73 -10.99 9.94
N PRO A 10 -12.59 -10.27 10.08
CA PRO A 10 -12.52 -9.18 11.03
C PRO A 10 -13.67 -8.24 10.71
N ARG A 11 -14.51 -7.96 11.71
CA ARG A 11 -15.56 -6.95 11.59
C ARG A 11 -14.84 -5.63 11.43
N GLU A 12 -14.75 -5.12 10.20
CA GLU A 12 -14.37 -3.75 9.93
C GLU A 12 -15.34 -2.87 10.72
N ARG A 13 -14.86 -2.29 11.81
CA ARG A 13 -15.64 -1.34 12.59
C ARG A 13 -15.76 -0.11 11.69
N PRO A 14 -16.98 0.40 11.43
CA PRO A 14 -17.12 1.66 10.72
C PRO A 14 -16.31 2.73 11.47
N ALA A 15 -15.34 3.35 10.80
CA ALA A 15 -14.60 4.45 11.37
C ALA A 15 -15.59 5.55 11.77
N PRO A 16 -15.51 6.11 12.98
CA PRO A 16 -16.38 7.21 13.37
C PRO A 16 -16.16 8.41 12.44
N PRO A 17 -17.21 9.22 12.18
CA PRO A 17 -17.08 10.41 11.35
C PRO A 17 -16.09 11.40 12.00
N GLY A 18 -14.93 11.58 11.37
CA GLY A 18 -13.84 12.42 11.87
C GLY A 18 -12.45 11.79 11.73
N ASP A 19 -12.37 10.47 11.62
CA ASP A 19 -11.09 9.74 11.60
C ASP A 19 -10.70 9.27 10.20
N SER A 20 -11.36 9.76 9.14
CA SER A 20 -11.02 9.40 7.76
C SER A 20 -10.54 10.62 6.97
N LEU A 21 -9.46 10.41 6.22
CA LEU A 21 -8.88 11.36 5.29
C LEU A 21 -9.01 10.82 3.87
N ARG A 22 -9.55 11.63 2.96
CA ARG A 22 -9.61 11.30 1.54
C ARG A 22 -8.90 12.38 0.74
N LEU A 23 -7.83 12.00 0.05
CA LEU A 23 -7.07 12.84 -0.84
C LEU A 23 -7.43 12.47 -2.28
N SER A 24 -7.70 13.46 -3.12
CA SER A 24 -8.12 13.25 -4.52
C SER A 24 -7.59 14.35 -5.42
N GLY A 25 -7.57 14.11 -6.72
CA GLY A 25 -7.03 15.04 -7.72
C GLY A 25 -5.61 14.72 -8.18
N GLY A 26 -5.13 13.51 -7.92
CA GLY A 26 -3.75 13.11 -8.21
C GLY A 26 -2.85 13.28 -6.99
N VAL A 27 -2.81 12.23 -6.16
CA VAL A 27 -1.99 12.15 -4.96
C VAL A 27 -0.62 11.61 -5.34
N GLU A 28 0.44 12.32 -4.96
CA GLU A 28 1.81 11.85 -5.03
C GLU A 28 2.31 11.54 -3.61
N VAL A 29 2.80 10.32 -3.39
CA VAL A 29 3.36 9.87 -2.13
C VAL A 29 4.84 9.59 -2.33
N ARG A 30 5.67 10.11 -1.42
CA ARG A 30 7.10 9.83 -1.38
C ARG A 30 7.43 9.14 -0.07
N ALA A 31 8.09 7.99 -0.15
CA ALA A 31 8.54 7.24 1.02
C ALA A 31 10.03 6.94 0.89
N ASP A 32 10.83 7.51 1.79
CA ASP A 32 12.29 7.39 1.84
C ASP A 32 12.76 6.31 2.83
N SER A 33 11.87 5.90 3.75
CA SER A 33 12.21 5.08 4.92
C SER A 33 12.03 3.58 4.73
N MET A 34 11.79 3.09 3.50
CA MET A 34 11.56 1.66 3.22
C MET A 34 12.84 0.82 3.05
N GLY A 35 14.01 1.33 3.49
CA GLY A 35 15.31 0.64 3.50
C GLY A 35 15.92 0.32 2.14
N SER A 36 15.13 0.36 1.07
CA SER A 36 15.50 0.03 -0.31
C SER A 36 15.80 1.26 -1.17
N GLY A 37 15.58 2.46 -0.65
CA GLY A 37 15.70 3.74 -1.36
C GLY A 37 14.38 4.52 -1.39
N VAL A 38 14.30 5.54 -2.25
CA VAL A 38 13.13 6.42 -2.37
C VAL A 38 12.06 5.80 -3.26
N TRP A 39 10.84 5.74 -2.75
CA TRP A 39 9.65 5.33 -3.49
C TRP A 39 8.83 6.55 -3.88
N HIS A 40 8.36 6.57 -5.12
CA HIS A 40 7.41 7.56 -5.64
C HIS A 40 6.15 6.83 -6.07
N LEU A 41 5.01 7.10 -5.44
CA LEU A 41 3.73 6.51 -5.79
C LEU A 41 2.76 7.59 -6.25
N ARG A 42 1.95 7.30 -7.26
CA ARG A 42 0.92 8.17 -7.81
C ARG A 42 -0.39 7.42 -7.85
N ALA A 43 -1.44 8.03 -7.30
CA ALA A 43 -2.79 7.49 -7.35
C ALA A 43 -3.81 8.62 -7.54
N PRO A 44 -4.92 8.41 -8.27
CA PRO A 44 -5.96 9.43 -8.40
C PRO A 44 -6.62 9.79 -7.07
N VAL A 45 -6.79 8.78 -6.21
CA VAL A 45 -7.44 8.88 -4.89
C VAL A 45 -6.67 8.02 -3.90
N VAL A 46 -6.46 8.56 -2.71
CA VAL A 46 -5.96 7.84 -1.53
C VAL A 46 -6.91 8.09 -0.37
N GLU A 47 -7.29 7.02 0.30
CA GLU A 47 -8.14 7.03 1.48
C GLU A 47 -7.32 6.52 2.67
N ALA A 48 -7.42 7.19 3.80
CA ALA A 48 -6.74 6.84 5.03
C ALA A 48 -7.75 6.83 6.18
N ASP A 49 -7.74 5.76 6.95
CA ASP A 49 -8.35 5.71 8.28
C ASP A 49 -7.26 6.07 9.28
N LEU A 50 -7.38 7.23 9.90
CA LEU A 50 -6.42 7.81 10.84
C LEU A 50 -6.48 7.10 12.20
N ALA A 51 -7.60 6.48 12.57
CA ALA A 51 -7.72 5.74 13.82
C ALA A 51 -6.98 4.39 13.75
N THR A 52 -7.05 3.70 12.62
CA THR A 52 -6.37 2.42 12.40
C THR A 52 -5.01 2.58 11.69
N GLY A 53 -4.78 3.74 11.09
CA GLY A 53 -3.67 4.04 10.19
C GLY A 53 -3.65 3.12 8.96
N LEU A 54 -4.83 2.68 8.51
CA LEU A 54 -5.03 1.95 7.26
C LEU A 54 -5.01 2.96 6.11
N LEU A 55 -4.34 2.62 5.01
CA LEU A 55 -4.29 3.46 3.82
C LEU A 55 -4.61 2.62 2.58
N THR A 56 -5.46 3.13 1.71
CA THR A 56 -5.93 2.47 0.50
C THR A 56 -5.90 3.42 -0.70
N ALA A 57 -5.60 2.89 -1.87
CA ALA A 57 -5.71 3.57 -3.16
C ALA A 57 -6.59 2.69 -4.05
N PRO A 58 -7.91 2.96 -4.12
CA PRO A 58 -8.86 2.06 -4.76
C PRO A 58 -8.94 2.18 -6.30
N GLN A 59 -8.32 3.21 -6.89
CA GLN A 59 -8.52 3.59 -8.29
C GLN A 59 -7.21 3.61 -9.09
N GLY A 60 -6.46 2.52 -9.04
CA GLY A 60 -5.18 2.42 -9.71
C GLY A 60 -4.06 3.11 -8.95
N ILE A 61 -2.87 2.54 -9.06
CA ILE A 61 -1.65 3.10 -8.51
C ILE A 61 -0.49 2.81 -9.46
N GLU A 62 0.35 3.81 -9.64
CA GLU A 62 1.62 3.70 -10.35
C GLU A 62 2.74 4.07 -9.39
N GLY A 63 3.87 3.39 -9.51
CA GLY A 63 4.97 3.52 -8.58
C GLY A 63 6.33 3.39 -9.24
N GLN A 64 7.25 4.27 -8.86
CA GLN A 64 8.67 4.11 -9.08
C GLN A 64 9.31 3.63 -7.78
N ALA A 65 9.86 2.43 -7.81
CA ALA A 65 10.69 1.88 -6.76
C ALA A 65 12.17 2.00 -7.16
N PRO A 66 13.11 1.91 -6.20
CA PRO A 66 14.54 1.94 -6.49
C PRO A 66 15.02 0.83 -7.45
N TRP A 67 14.28 -0.27 -7.52
CA TRP A 67 14.58 -1.44 -8.33
C TRP A 67 13.73 -1.54 -9.60
N GLY A 68 12.88 -0.55 -9.91
CA GLY A 68 12.05 -0.57 -11.10
C GLY A 68 10.73 0.17 -10.96
N SER A 69 9.70 -0.27 -11.70
CA SER A 69 8.37 0.33 -11.65
C SER A 69 7.28 -0.70 -11.36
N LEU A 70 6.17 -0.21 -10.84
CA LEU A 70 4.99 -0.98 -10.46
C LEU A 70 3.74 -0.24 -10.93
N ALA A 71 2.80 -0.98 -11.51
CA ALA A 71 1.43 -0.51 -11.72
C ALA A 71 0.46 -1.55 -11.17
N ALA A 72 -0.62 -1.11 -10.53
CA ALA A 72 -1.67 -1.98 -10.06
C ALA A 72 -3.04 -1.30 -10.09
N GLY A 73 -4.11 -2.09 -10.19
CA GLY A 73 -5.48 -1.57 -10.13
C GLY A 73 -5.91 -1.04 -8.76
N ALA A 74 -5.27 -1.49 -7.68
CA ALA A 74 -5.48 -0.94 -6.34
C ALA A 74 -4.29 -1.23 -5.41
N MET A 75 -4.18 -0.46 -4.32
CA MET A 75 -3.24 -0.70 -3.23
C MET A 75 -3.92 -0.58 -1.87
N GLY A 76 -3.44 -1.37 -0.91
CA GLY A 76 -3.76 -1.21 0.51
C GLY A 76 -2.55 -1.49 1.39
N VAL A 77 -2.43 -0.75 2.49
CA VAL A 77 -1.47 -1.03 3.56
C VAL A 77 -2.13 -1.99 4.54
N ARG A 78 -1.48 -3.12 4.84
CA ARG A 78 -1.91 -4.05 5.89
C ARG A 78 -0.88 -4.09 7.00
N ARG A 79 -1.33 -4.03 8.25
CA ARG A 79 -0.52 -4.36 9.43
C ARG A 79 -1.00 -5.70 9.98
N ASP A 80 -0.05 -6.60 10.23
CA ASP A 80 -0.36 -7.90 10.82
C ASP A 80 -0.44 -7.83 12.36
N SER A 81 0.24 -6.86 12.95
CA SER A 81 0.20 -6.54 14.38
C SER A 81 0.51 -5.06 14.59
N ALA A 82 0.19 -4.52 15.78
CA ALA A 82 0.42 -3.11 16.10
C ALA A 82 1.91 -2.71 16.02
N GLU A 83 2.81 -3.66 16.23
CA GLU A 83 4.27 -3.47 16.25
C GLU A 83 4.97 -4.12 15.03
N GLY A 84 4.21 -4.76 14.13
CA GLY A 84 4.74 -5.50 13.00
C GLY A 84 5.01 -4.63 11.77
N PRO A 85 5.81 -5.12 10.81
CA PRO A 85 6.07 -4.40 9.57
C PRO A 85 4.77 -4.21 8.79
N SER A 86 4.58 -3.00 8.27
CA SER A 86 3.48 -2.72 7.35
C SER A 86 3.77 -3.35 5.99
N ARG A 87 2.77 -4.02 5.41
CA ARG A 87 2.84 -4.63 4.07
C ARG A 87 2.00 -3.84 3.09
N LEU A 88 2.58 -3.50 1.95
CA LEU A 88 1.86 -2.98 0.81
C LEU A 88 1.28 -4.15 0.01
N VAL A 89 -0.03 -4.14 -0.21
CA VAL A 89 -0.75 -5.15 -0.97
C VAL A 89 -1.30 -4.51 -2.23
N PHE A 90 -0.87 -5.01 -3.39
CA PHE A 90 -1.29 -4.55 -4.69
C PHE A 90 -2.25 -5.58 -5.32
N THR A 91 -3.36 -5.12 -5.87
CA THR A 91 -4.40 -5.97 -6.47
C THR A 91 -4.94 -5.34 -7.76
N GLY A 92 -5.86 -6.04 -8.45
CA GLY A 92 -6.52 -5.50 -9.65
C GLY A 92 -5.63 -5.52 -10.90
N GLY A 93 -4.88 -6.62 -11.09
CA GLY A 93 -3.85 -6.70 -12.13
C GLY A 93 -2.59 -5.98 -11.66
N VAL A 94 -1.48 -6.70 -11.53
CA VAL A 94 -0.22 -6.15 -11.05
C VAL A 94 0.81 -6.32 -12.15
N GLN A 95 1.41 -5.21 -12.57
CA GLN A 95 2.55 -5.18 -13.47
C GLN A 95 3.76 -4.68 -12.70
N LEU A 96 4.79 -5.51 -12.63
CA LEU A 96 6.06 -5.18 -12.00
C LEU A 96 7.15 -5.27 -13.05
N LEU A 97 7.75 -4.13 -13.36
CA LEU A 97 8.94 -4.07 -14.20
C LEU A 97 10.14 -3.92 -13.28
N TYR A 98 10.91 -5.00 -13.17
CA TYR A 98 12.16 -4.99 -12.44
C TYR A 98 13.28 -4.51 -13.37
N ASP A 99 13.90 -3.40 -13.01
CA ASP A 99 15.05 -2.81 -13.69
C ASP A 99 16.05 -2.34 -12.63
N PRO A 100 16.85 -3.28 -12.08
CA PRO A 100 17.82 -2.94 -11.06
C PRO A 100 18.91 -2.10 -11.72
N LYS A 101 18.98 -0.81 -11.38
CA LYS A 101 20.13 -0.01 -11.78
C LYS A 101 21.37 -0.65 -11.17
N PRO A 102 22.41 -0.99 -11.97
CA PRO A 102 23.65 -1.51 -11.42
C PRO A 102 24.12 -0.58 -10.31
N ALA A 103 24.46 -1.13 -9.14
CA ALA A 103 25.26 -0.37 -8.19
C ALA A 103 26.45 0.15 -8.99
N ALA A 104 26.67 1.47 -8.99
CA ALA A 104 27.76 2.04 -9.75
C ALA A 104 29.04 1.33 -9.31
N ASP A 105 29.55 0.45 -10.15
CA ASP A 105 30.82 -0.23 -9.93
C ASP A 105 31.86 0.88 -9.84
N GLY A 106 32.36 1.11 -8.63
CA GLY A 106 33.43 2.06 -8.39
C GLY A 106 34.66 1.61 -9.18
N GLY A 107 35.03 2.40 -10.19
CA GLY A 107 36.32 2.30 -10.87
C GLY A 107 37.47 2.78 -9.98
#